data_AF-A0AAV4ZHH8-F1
#
_entry.id   AF-A0AAV4ZHH8-F1
#
_cell.length_a   1.000
_cell.length_b   1.000
_cell.length_c   1.000
_cell.angle_alpha   90.00
_cell.angle_beta   90.00
_cell.angle_gamma   90.00
#
_symmetry.space_group_name_H-M   'P 1'
#
loop_
_entity.id
_entity.type
_entity.pdbx_description
1 polymer ?
#
loop_
_entity_poly.entity_id
_entity_poly.type
_entity_poly.pdbx_seq_one_letter_code
_entity_poly.pdbx_strand_id
1 'polypeptide(L)'
;MDNVIRPTFGSRSPRSDARSGPPAPDAVRTLRLLGHAGGYRVGLVEDAEATEGPVLRVVLGAEAGDVVEAVAVMPATSEGAVDAEMVGMAVLRTLEIVGEDGGPGIA
;
A
#
# COMPACT_ATOMS: atom_id res chain seq x y z
N MET A 1 -24.70 -42.69 -14.08
CA MET A 1 -24.86 -41.24 -13.86
C MET A 1 -23.84 -40.85 -12.83
N ASP A 2 -22.71 -40.30 -13.27
CA ASP A 2 -21.57 -39.98 -12.41
C ASP A 2 -21.47 -38.45 -12.30
N ASN A 3 -22.09 -37.89 -11.26
CA ASN A 3 -22.06 -36.45 -10.95
C ASN A 3 -21.05 -36.18 -9.85
N VAL A 4 -19.80 -36.57 -10.07
CA VAL A 4 -18.71 -36.29 -9.13
C VAL A 4 -17.98 -35.03 -9.58
N ILE A 5 -18.17 -33.95 -8.84
CA ILE A 5 -17.34 -32.74 -8.94
C ILE A 5 -15.97 -33.10 -8.34
N ARG A 6 -14.93 -33.17 -9.18
CA ARG A 6 -13.54 -33.37 -8.72
C ARG A 6 -12.86 -32.01 -8.56
N PRO A 7 -12.54 -31.57 -7.33
CA PRO A 7 -11.80 -30.33 -7.14
C PRO A 7 -10.37 -30.52 -7.65
N THR A 8 -9.91 -29.64 -8.53
CA THR A 8 -8.51 -29.61 -8.97
C THR A 8 -7.67 -28.83 -7.96
N PHE A 9 -7.23 -29.52 -6.90
CA PHE A 9 -6.19 -28.98 -6.02
C PHE A 9 -4.85 -28.96 -6.75
N GLY A 10 -4.32 -27.76 -7.00
CA GLY A 10 -2.93 -27.59 -7.48
C GLY A 10 -2.75 -27.37 -8.99
N SER A 11 -3.80 -27.33 -9.81
CA SER A 11 -3.66 -26.87 -11.20
C SER A 11 -3.60 -25.34 -11.22
N ARG A 12 -2.38 -24.80 -11.21
CA ARG A 12 -2.12 -23.38 -11.44
C ARG A 12 -2.56 -23.05 -12.87
N SER A 13 -3.70 -22.36 -13.05
CA SER A 13 -4.00 -21.67 -14.31
C SER A 13 -2.79 -20.81 -14.68
N PRO A 14 -2.44 -20.63 -15.97
CA PRO A 14 -1.43 -19.66 -16.35
C PRO A 14 -1.93 -18.32 -15.85
N ARG A 15 -1.37 -17.86 -14.73
CA ARG A 15 -1.51 -16.48 -14.29
C ARG A 15 -0.88 -15.71 -15.43
N SER A 16 -1.70 -14.96 -16.17
CA SER A 16 -1.19 -13.89 -17.00
C SER A 16 -0.27 -13.08 -16.09
N ASP A 17 1.02 -13.01 -16.44
CA ASP A 17 2.02 -12.15 -15.83
C ASP A 17 1.69 -10.68 -16.15
N ALA A 18 0.49 -10.24 -15.79
CA ALA A 18 0.24 -8.85 -15.52
C ALA A 18 1.04 -8.57 -14.25
N ARG A 19 2.32 -8.25 -14.47
CA ARG A 19 3.17 -7.56 -13.50
C ARG A 19 2.28 -6.62 -12.71
N SER A 20 2.18 -6.85 -11.41
CA SER A 20 1.75 -5.85 -10.43
C SER A 20 2.79 -4.73 -10.47
N GLY A 21 2.81 -3.98 -11.58
CA GLY A 21 3.52 -2.72 -11.68
C GLY A 21 2.81 -1.72 -10.78
N PRO A 22 3.53 -0.66 -10.35
CA PRO A 22 2.88 0.42 -9.65
C PRO A 22 1.66 0.89 -10.47
N PRO A 23 0.50 1.12 -9.83
CA PRO A 23 -0.70 1.54 -10.51
C PRO A 23 -0.40 2.79 -11.36
N ALA A 24 -1.01 2.86 -12.54
CA ALA A 24 -0.90 4.04 -13.38
C ALA A 24 -1.35 5.28 -12.57
N PRO A 25 -0.63 6.40 -12.65
CA PRO A 25 -0.86 7.57 -11.80
C PRO A 25 -2.27 8.19 -11.94
N ASP A 26 -2.99 7.90 -13.03
CA ASP A 26 -4.30 8.48 -13.33
C ASP A 26 -5.49 7.90 -12.53
N ALA A 27 -5.33 6.73 -11.87
CA ALA A 27 -6.40 6.14 -11.05
C ALA A 27 -6.25 6.42 -9.53
N VAL A 28 -5.16 7.08 -9.15
CA VAL A 28 -4.68 7.22 -7.77
C VAL A 28 -5.07 8.62 -7.27
N ARG A 29 -6.19 8.73 -6.55
CA ARG A 29 -6.58 10.00 -5.93
C ARG A 29 -5.89 10.13 -4.59
N THR A 30 -4.94 11.06 -4.46
CA THR A 30 -4.40 11.44 -3.14
C THR A 30 -5.54 11.98 -2.29
N LEU A 31 -5.92 11.25 -1.24
CA LEU A 31 -6.98 11.65 -0.34
C LEU A 31 -6.46 12.64 0.70
N ARG A 32 -5.32 12.33 1.31
CA ARG A 32 -4.81 13.10 2.44
C ARG A 32 -3.32 12.91 2.64
N LEU A 33 -2.60 14.00 2.84
CA LEU A 33 -1.24 13.95 3.40
C LEU A 33 -1.36 13.79 4.91
N LEU A 34 -0.74 12.74 5.46
CA LEU A 34 -0.78 12.48 6.90
C LEU A 34 0.35 13.22 7.62
N GLY A 35 1.53 13.32 7.01
CA GLY A 35 2.63 14.09 7.58
C GLY A 35 3.97 13.86 6.87
N HIS A 36 5.02 14.38 7.50
CA HIS A 36 6.40 14.28 7.06
C HIS A 36 7.30 13.95 8.25
N ALA A 37 8.28 13.07 8.07
CA ALA A 37 9.26 12.71 9.08
C ALA A 37 10.47 12.01 8.43
N GLY A 38 11.68 12.27 8.96
CA GLY A 38 12.90 11.57 8.53
C GLY A 38 13.28 11.75 7.06
N GLY A 39 12.85 12.83 6.39
CA GLY A 39 13.05 13.06 4.95
C GLY A 39 12.05 12.33 4.05
N TYR A 40 10.99 11.75 4.63
CA TYR A 40 9.91 11.07 3.92
C TYR A 40 8.56 11.74 4.20
N ARG A 41 7.66 11.62 3.22
CA ARG A 41 6.24 11.98 3.33
C ARG A 41 5.38 10.72 3.41
N VAL A 42 4.35 10.77 4.25
CA VAL A 42 3.36 9.69 4.41
C VAL A 42 1.99 10.21 4.00
N GLY A 43 1.34 9.48 3.09
CA GLY A 43 0.04 9.85 2.54
C GLY A 43 -0.96 8.72 2.56
N LEU A 44 -2.23 9.08 2.40
CA LEU A 44 -3.34 8.17 2.18
C LEU A 44 -3.91 8.41 0.78
N VAL A 45 -4.11 7.33 0.04
CA VAL A 45 -4.62 7.32 -1.33
C VAL A 45 -5.78 6.33 -1.41
N GLU A 46 -6.83 6.68 -2.15
CA GLU A 46 -7.84 5.73 -2.59
C GLU A 46 -7.53 5.23 -4.00
N ASP A 47 -7.61 3.91 -4.19
CA ASP A 47 -7.63 3.27 -5.51
C ASP A 47 -8.93 2.51 -5.66
N ALA A 48 -9.84 3.09 -6.45
CA ALA A 48 -11.15 2.53 -6.72
C ALA A 48 -11.12 1.36 -7.73
N GLU A 49 -10.04 1.27 -8.52
CA GLU A 49 -9.90 0.34 -9.65
C GLU A 49 -8.95 -0.82 -9.34
N ALA A 50 -8.55 -0.98 -8.07
CA ALA A 50 -7.72 -2.09 -7.65
C ALA A 50 -8.40 -3.44 -7.92
N THR A 51 -7.61 -4.47 -8.21
CA THR A 51 -8.13 -5.79 -8.63
C THR A 51 -8.92 -6.48 -7.51
N GLU A 52 -8.63 -6.12 -6.26
CA GLU A 52 -9.31 -6.57 -5.06
C GLU A 52 -10.63 -5.83 -4.77
N GLY A 53 -10.97 -4.82 -5.59
CA GLY A 53 -12.02 -3.84 -5.32
C GLY A 53 -11.45 -2.55 -4.72
N PRO A 54 -12.30 -1.55 -4.37
CA PRO A 54 -11.83 -0.27 -3.84
C PRO A 54 -11.00 -0.41 -2.56
N VAL A 55 -9.81 0.18 -2.56
CA VAL A 55 -8.86 0.13 -1.43
C VAL A 55 -8.33 1.50 -1.03
N LEU A 56 -7.90 1.59 0.22
CA LEU A 56 -7.12 2.67 0.78
C LEU A 56 -5.66 2.21 0.90
N ARG A 57 -4.73 3.01 0.40
CA ARG A 57 -3.28 2.76 0.48
C ARG A 57 -2.61 3.80 1.33
N VAL A 58 -1.88 3.35 2.34
CA VAL A 58 -0.88 4.20 3.01
C VAL A 58 0.37 4.15 2.16
N VAL A 59 0.82 5.32 1.71
CA VAL A 59 1.97 5.47 0.82
C VAL A 59 3.09 6.24 1.49
N LEU A 60 4.32 5.87 1.15
CA LEU A 60 5.56 6.47 1.62
C LEU A 60 6.38 6.93 0.41
N GLY A 61 6.96 8.12 0.47
CA GLY A 61 7.93 8.55 -0.55
C GLY A 61 8.93 9.54 0.04
N ALA A 62 10.05 9.73 -0.64
CA ALA A 62 11.00 10.79 -0.26
C ALA A 62 10.32 12.17 -0.41
N GLU A 63 10.63 13.12 0.48
CA GLU A 63 10.08 14.48 0.42
C GLU A 63 10.42 15.20 -0.89
N ALA A 64 11.64 15.01 -1.39
CA ALA A 64 12.13 15.60 -2.63
C ALA A 64 11.80 14.76 -3.89
N GLY A 65 11.15 13.60 -3.72
CA GLY A 65 10.83 12.66 -4.79
C GLY A 65 9.37 12.72 -5.23
N ASP A 66 9.11 12.33 -6.47
CA ASP A 66 7.77 12.16 -7.04
C ASP A 66 7.23 10.73 -6.85
N VAL A 67 8.11 9.75 -6.69
CA VAL A 67 7.76 8.34 -6.47
C VAL A 67 7.26 8.11 -5.04
N VAL A 68 6.18 7.32 -4.93
CA VAL A 68 5.64 6.82 -3.67
C VAL A 68 5.39 5.31 -3.76
N GLU A 69 5.55 4.59 -2.66
CA GLU A 69 5.31 3.16 -2.54
C GLU A 69 4.22 2.88 -1.51
N ALA A 70 3.34 1.92 -1.79
CA ALA A 70 2.33 1.49 -0.84
C ALA A 70 2.95 0.61 0.25
N VAL A 71 2.85 1.06 1.51
CA VAL A 71 3.36 0.33 2.69
C VAL A 71 2.24 -0.42 3.43
N ALA A 72 0.98 -0.09 3.15
CA ALA A 72 -0.19 -0.83 3.61
C ALA A 72 -1.38 -0.66 2.66
N VAL A 73 -2.26 -1.66 2.62
CA VAL A 73 -3.48 -1.68 1.80
C VAL A 73 -4.64 -2.16 2.66
N MET A 74 -5.71 -1.36 2.73
CA MET A 74 -6.92 -1.60 3.51
C MET A 74 -8.14 -1.51 2.60
N PRO A 75 -9.24 -2.22 2.89
CA PRO A 75 -10.48 -2.04 2.13
C PRO A 75 -11.02 -0.61 2.30
N ALA A 76 -11.68 -0.06 1.28
CA ALA A 76 -12.32 1.27 1.33
C ALA A 76 -13.65 1.25 2.11
N THR A 77 -13.58 0.87 3.39
CA THR A 77 -14.67 0.90 4.35
C THR A 77 -14.37 1.91 5.46
N SER A 78 -15.37 2.23 6.29
CA SER A 78 -15.17 3.09 7.47
C SER A 78 -14.15 2.49 8.46
N GLU A 79 -14.16 1.17 8.64
CA GLU A 79 -13.20 0.47 9.50
C GLU A 79 -11.80 0.52 8.88
N GLY A 80 -11.69 0.24 7.57
CA GLY A 80 -10.42 0.32 6.85
C GLY A 80 -9.82 1.73 6.83
N ALA A 81 -10.64 2.78 6.88
CA ALA A 81 -10.17 4.17 7.01
C ALA A 81 -9.54 4.44 8.38
N VAL A 82 -10.13 3.93 9.46
CA VAL A 82 -9.56 4.03 10.81
C VAL A 82 -8.24 3.26 10.90
N ASP A 83 -8.20 2.06 10.35
CA ASP A 83 -6.96 1.26 10.27
C ASP A 83 -5.88 1.96 9.45
N ALA A 84 -6.26 2.58 8.33
CA ALA A 84 -5.33 3.33 7.48
C ALA A 84 -4.72 4.53 8.20
N GLU A 85 -5.52 5.28 8.96
CA GLU A 85 -5.03 6.40 9.74
C GLU A 85 -4.10 5.93 10.85
N MET A 86 -4.45 4.85 11.57
CA MET A 86 -3.58 4.26 12.59
C MET A 86 -2.24 3.80 12.02
N VAL A 87 -2.25 3.09 10.90
CA VAL A 87 -1.02 2.63 10.23
C VAL A 87 -0.19 3.81 9.76
N GLY A 88 -0.79 4.83 9.14
CA GLY A 88 -0.07 6.02 8.70
C GLY A 88 0.59 6.78 9.85
N MET A 89 -0.10 6.90 11.00
CA MET A 89 0.48 7.51 12.20
C MET A 89 1.60 6.66 12.80
N ALA A 90 1.48 5.33 12.78
CA ALA A 90 2.53 4.43 13.23
C ALA A 90 3.79 4.57 12.36
N VAL A 91 3.64 4.62 11.02
CA VAL A 91 4.75 4.85 10.09
C VAL A 91 5.42 6.20 10.35
N LEU A 92 4.65 7.28 10.52
CA LEU A 92 5.20 8.60 10.86
C LEU A 92 6.02 8.54 12.15
N ARG A 93 5.47 7.91 13.21
CA ARG A 93 6.19 7.78 14.48
C ARG A 93 7.47 6.97 14.33
N THR A 94 7.46 5.91 13.52
CA THR A 94 8.65 5.13 13.21
C THR A 94 9.70 5.98 12.50
N LEU A 95 9.31 6.77 11.50
CA LEU A 95 10.20 7.65 10.74
C LEU A 95 10.86 8.72 11.61
N GLU A 96 10.12 9.28 12.58
CA GLU A 96 10.69 10.19 13.57
C GLU A 96 11.80 9.51 14.37
N ILE A 97 11.51 8.33 14.94
CA ILE A 97 12.46 7.59 15.77
C ILE A 97 13.73 7.23 14.99
N VAL A 98 13.60 6.70 13.77
CA VAL A 98 14.77 6.29 12.97
C VAL A 98 15.50 7.48 12.33
N GLY A 99 14.81 8.60 12.12
CA GLY A 99 15.37 9.84 11.57
C GLY A 99 16.16 10.65 12.61
N GLU A 100 15.78 10.57 13.89
CA GLU A 100 16.49 11.18 15.02
C GLU A 100 17.87 10.53 15.26
N ASP A 101 18.03 9.26 14.91
CA ASP A 101 19.22 8.48 15.27
C ASP A 101 20.42 8.61 14.32
N GLY A 102 20.30 9.21 13.14
CA GLY A 102 21.40 9.24 12.17
C GLY A 102 22.11 7.89 12.05
N GLY A 103 21.29 6.81 12.00
CA GLY A 103 21.73 5.44 12.29
C GLY A 103 22.97 5.00 11.52
N PRO A 104 23.76 4.06 12.07
CA PRO A 104 25.10 3.74 11.59
C PRO A 104 25.06 3.39 10.12
N GLY A 105 25.82 4.13 9.31
CA GLY A 105 26.04 3.77 7.92
C GLY A 105 26.52 2.32 7.87
N ILE A 106 25.73 1.45 7.25
CA ILE A 106 26.24 0.15 6.82
C ILE A 106 27.29 0.43 5.73
N ALA A 107 28.54 0.52 6.16
CA ALA A 107 29.72 0.61 5.32
C ALA A 107 30.06 -0.75 4.69
#